data_AF-A0A645A9Q2-F1
#
_entry.id   AF-A0A645A9Q2-F1
#
_cell.length_a   1.000
_cell.length_b   1.000
_cell.length_c   1.000
_cell.angle_alpha   90.00
_cell.angle_beta   90.00
_cell.angle_gamma   90.00
#
_symmetry.space_group_name_H-M   'P 1'
#
loop_
_entity.id
_entity.type
_entity.pdbx_description
1 polymer ?
#
loop_
_entity_poly.entity_id
_entity_poly.type
_entity_poly.pdbx_seq_one_letter_code
_entity_poly.pdbx_strand_id
1 'polypeptide(L)'
;MNEIINRGEIRKRAEDESKRADMKQHADKLIQGFEKLEESHAKRAIWELFQNAIDLSENCEVIITITENSIEFKHNGKPFTTKTLSSLIKQVSSKSSENNDDEVGQYGTGFISTHSFGKKILLSGSLKEGNYFINLCDFEIDRIARNSDELIDKLILQQDKVFDLVEQGELNTECTPFTTFTYQTISELEKQIAENTILELGLILPYVMTINKRLLKVDVIDKSNNIITYQK
;
A
#
# COMPACT_ATOMS: atom_id res chain seq x y z
N MET A 1 -51.44 -15.63 6.96
CA MET A 1 -50.84 -14.27 7.02
C MET A 1 -49.66 -14.33 6.06
N ASN A 2 -49.79 -13.77 4.85
CA ASN A 2 -48.70 -13.81 3.87
C ASN A 2 -47.67 -12.78 4.28
N GLU A 3 -46.50 -13.22 4.74
CA GLU A 3 -45.33 -12.34 4.84
C GLU A 3 -45.07 -11.77 3.45
N ILE A 4 -45.26 -10.46 3.30
CA ILE A 4 -44.91 -9.76 2.08
C ILE A 4 -43.39 -9.76 2.01
N ILE A 5 -42.86 -10.66 1.18
CA ILE A 5 -41.42 -10.78 0.94
C ILE A 5 -40.89 -9.45 0.40
N ASN A 6 -40.06 -8.75 1.18
CA ASN A 6 -39.40 -7.53 0.75
C ASN A 6 -38.25 -7.87 -0.21
N ARG A 7 -38.55 -7.88 -1.52
CA ARG A 7 -37.58 -8.20 -2.58
C ARG A 7 -36.35 -7.27 -2.58
N GLY A 8 -36.50 -6.03 -2.12
CA GLY A 8 -35.40 -5.07 -2.00
C GLY A 8 -34.38 -5.48 -0.94
N GLU A 9 -34.87 -5.88 0.25
CA GLU A 9 -34.02 -6.40 1.33
C GLU A 9 -33.33 -7.71 0.96
N ILE A 10 -34.02 -8.60 0.24
CA ILE A 10 -33.42 -9.86 -0.25
C ILE A 10 -32.28 -9.56 -1.22
N ARG A 11 -32.49 -8.64 -2.17
CA ARG A 11 -31.45 -8.26 -3.13
C ARG A 11 -30.25 -7.67 -2.42
N LYS A 12 -30.45 -6.74 -1.50
CA LYS A 12 -29.37 -6.12 -0.73
C LYS A 12 -28.58 -7.16 0.07
N ARG A 13 -29.28 -8.07 0.75
CA ARG A 13 -28.63 -9.18 1.48
C ARG A 13 -27.77 -10.05 0.57
N ALA A 14 -28.28 -10.41 -0.61
CA ALA A 14 -27.53 -11.21 -1.58
C ALA A 14 -26.29 -10.46 -2.12
N GLU A 15 -26.39 -9.15 -2.36
CA GLU A 15 -25.26 -8.31 -2.77
C GLU A 15 -24.21 -8.22 -1.64
N ASP A 16 -24.64 -8.02 -0.39
CA ASP A 16 -23.78 -7.98 0.80
C ASP A 16 -23.07 -9.33 1.04
N GLU A 17 -23.78 -10.45 0.91
CA GLU A 17 -23.21 -11.81 1.00
C GLU A 17 -22.18 -12.07 -0.09
N SER A 18 -22.47 -11.67 -1.34
CA SER A 18 -21.52 -11.79 -2.45
C SER A 18 -20.26 -10.94 -2.21
N LYS A 19 -20.42 -9.71 -1.73
CA LYS A 19 -19.30 -8.82 -1.40
C LYS A 19 -18.45 -9.38 -0.26
N ARG A 20 -19.09 -9.93 0.78
CA ARG A 20 -18.41 -10.59 1.89
C ARG A 20 -17.63 -11.82 1.41
N ALA A 21 -18.20 -12.63 0.53
CA ALA A 21 -17.54 -13.80 -0.03
C ALA A 21 -16.30 -13.43 -0.87
N ASP A 22 -16.37 -12.36 -1.68
CA ASP A 22 -15.23 -11.81 -2.42
C ASP A 22 -14.12 -11.37 -1.45
N MET A 23 -14.47 -10.54 -0.45
CA MET A 23 -13.50 -10.01 0.52
C MET A 23 -12.89 -11.10 1.39
N LYS A 24 -13.62 -12.18 1.69
CA LYS A 24 -13.09 -13.33 2.41
C LYS A 24 -11.88 -13.94 1.72
N GLN A 25 -11.91 -14.11 0.40
CA GLN A 25 -10.78 -14.69 -0.33
C GLN A 25 -9.53 -13.81 -0.23
N HIS A 26 -9.70 -12.49 -0.19
CA HIS A 26 -8.60 -11.54 -0.01
C HIS A 26 -8.08 -11.53 1.43
N ALA A 27 -8.96 -11.59 2.42
CA ALA A 27 -8.61 -11.70 3.83
C ALA A 27 -7.81 -12.98 4.11
N ASP A 28 -8.25 -14.13 3.58
CA ASP A 28 -7.56 -15.42 3.75
C ASP A 28 -6.13 -15.37 3.17
N LYS A 29 -5.94 -14.71 2.02
CA LYS A 29 -4.61 -14.48 1.42
C LYS A 29 -3.72 -13.60 2.29
N LEU A 30 -4.27 -12.54 2.89
CA LEU A 30 -3.54 -11.67 3.81
C LEU A 30 -3.12 -12.43 5.06
N ILE A 31 -4.01 -13.23 5.66
CA ILE A 31 -3.71 -14.05 6.84
C ILE A 31 -2.58 -15.03 6.53
N GLN A 32 -2.70 -15.82 5.46
CA GLN A 32 -1.64 -16.75 5.04
C GLN A 32 -0.34 -16.03 4.71
N GLY A 33 -0.41 -14.83 4.15
CA GLY A 33 0.75 -13.99 3.88
C GLY A 33 1.45 -13.56 5.17
N PHE A 34 0.69 -13.12 6.17
CA PHE A 34 1.21 -12.70 7.47
C PHE A 34 1.80 -13.85 8.28
N GLU A 35 1.23 -15.05 8.22
CA GLU A 35 1.79 -16.24 8.86
C GLU A 35 3.17 -16.63 8.31
N LYS A 36 3.45 -16.26 7.05
CA LYS A 36 4.72 -16.51 6.36
C LYS A 36 5.70 -15.34 6.45
N LEU A 37 5.34 -14.23 7.12
CA LEU A 37 6.23 -13.10 7.29
C LEU A 37 7.32 -13.42 8.31
N GLU A 38 8.49 -13.78 7.79
CA GLU A 38 9.73 -13.91 8.54
C GLU A 38 10.59 -12.63 8.46
N GLU A 39 11.57 -12.52 9.36
CA GLU A 39 12.54 -11.41 9.38
C GLU A 39 13.28 -11.24 8.04
N SER A 40 13.52 -12.34 7.32
CA SER A 40 14.13 -12.33 5.99
C SER A 40 13.28 -11.58 4.94
N HIS A 41 11.95 -11.56 5.10
CA HIS A 41 11.03 -10.80 4.26
C HIS A 41 11.04 -9.31 4.60
N ALA A 42 11.27 -8.95 5.86
CA ALA A 42 11.38 -7.56 6.28
C ALA A 42 12.53 -6.83 5.57
N LYS A 43 13.65 -7.52 5.31
CA LYS A 43 14.77 -6.98 4.53
C LYS A 43 14.41 -6.66 3.07
N ARG A 44 13.40 -7.34 2.52
CA ARG A 44 12.90 -7.09 1.16
C ARG A 44 11.86 -5.97 1.11
N ALA A 45 11.18 -5.69 2.22
CA ALA A 45 10.08 -4.75 2.30
C ALA A 45 10.40 -3.37 1.70
N ILE A 46 11.55 -2.79 2.06
CA ILE A 46 11.94 -1.49 1.52
C ILE A 46 12.20 -1.53 0.01
N TRP A 47 12.74 -2.65 -0.49
CA TRP A 47 13.02 -2.82 -1.91
C TRP A 47 11.75 -3.00 -2.73
N GLU A 48 10.72 -3.64 -2.19
CA GLU A 48 9.40 -3.71 -2.83
C GLU A 48 8.79 -2.30 -2.98
N LEU A 49 8.99 -1.42 -1.99
CA LEU A 49 8.58 -0.01 -2.09
C LEU A 49 9.39 0.76 -3.15
N PHE A 50 10.71 0.58 -3.19
CA PHE A 50 11.55 1.15 -4.24
C PHE A 50 11.15 0.67 -5.62
N GLN A 51 10.89 -0.63 -5.81
CA GLN A 51 10.45 -1.18 -7.08
C GLN A 51 9.12 -0.57 -7.52
N ASN A 52 8.14 -0.46 -6.62
CA ASN A 52 6.86 0.21 -6.90
C ASN A 52 7.06 1.67 -7.34
N ALA A 53 7.91 2.41 -6.63
CA ALA A 53 8.21 3.81 -6.96
C ALA A 53 8.89 3.93 -8.33
N ILE A 54 9.91 3.11 -8.56
CA ILE A 54 10.70 3.09 -9.80
C ILE A 54 9.80 2.72 -10.97
N ASP A 55 9.01 1.66 -10.89
CA ASP A 55 8.15 1.21 -11.98
C ASP A 55 7.16 2.30 -12.41
N LEU A 56 6.76 3.17 -11.48
CA LEU A 56 5.80 4.26 -11.68
C LEU A 56 6.42 5.62 -12.02
N SER A 57 7.74 5.76 -12.13
CA SER A 57 8.42 7.05 -12.41
C SER A 57 9.60 6.90 -13.37
N GLU A 58 9.80 7.82 -14.31
CA GLU A 58 11.00 7.83 -15.16
C GLU A 58 12.21 8.45 -14.44
N ASN A 59 11.95 9.48 -13.64
CA ASN A 59 12.91 10.22 -12.83
C ASN A 59 12.52 10.04 -11.36
N CYS A 60 12.75 8.84 -10.84
CA CYS A 60 12.29 8.43 -9.52
C CYS A 60 13.03 9.18 -8.42
N GLU A 61 12.25 9.88 -7.61
CA GLU A 61 12.67 10.53 -6.38
C GLU A 61 11.94 9.88 -5.21
N VAL A 62 12.69 9.57 -4.15
CA VAL A 62 12.16 8.93 -2.94
C VAL A 62 12.57 9.75 -1.72
N ILE A 63 11.66 9.90 -0.76
CA ILE A 63 11.96 10.47 0.56
C ILE A 63 11.52 9.44 1.60
N ILE A 64 12.42 9.08 2.50
CA ILE A 64 12.15 8.14 3.59
C ILE A 64 12.33 8.89 4.91
N THR A 65 11.29 8.94 5.72
CA THR A 65 11.33 9.56 7.04
C THR A 65 11.10 8.49 8.10
N ILE A 66 12.01 8.36 9.06
CA ILE A 66 11.79 7.51 10.24
C ILE A 66 11.50 8.38 11.46
N THR A 67 10.41 8.05 12.16
CA THR A 67 10.04 8.68 13.43
C THR A 67 10.07 7.64 14.55
N GLU A 68 9.74 8.04 15.77
CA GLU A 68 9.65 7.11 16.89
C GLU A 68 8.55 6.04 16.71
N ASN A 69 7.49 6.34 15.95
CA ASN A 69 6.32 5.48 15.83
C ASN A 69 5.89 5.24 14.37
N SER A 70 6.73 5.58 13.40
CA SER A 70 6.44 5.32 11.99
C SER A 70 7.67 5.29 11.11
N ILE A 71 7.53 4.63 9.96
CA ILE A 71 8.37 4.82 8.79
C ILE A 71 7.49 5.29 7.65
N GLU A 72 7.90 6.41 7.04
CA GLU A 72 7.22 7.04 5.92
C GLU A 72 8.06 6.84 4.66
N PHE A 73 7.42 6.38 3.59
CA PHE A 73 8.01 6.24 2.26
C PHE A 73 7.22 7.10 1.27
N LYS A 74 7.86 8.15 0.75
CA LYS A 74 7.30 9.06 -0.26
C LYS A 74 7.99 8.82 -1.60
N HIS A 75 7.23 8.86 -2.69
CA HIS A 75 7.79 8.79 -4.04
C HIS A 75 6.99 9.61 -5.06
N ASN A 76 7.66 10.10 -6.11
CA ASN A 76 7.05 10.90 -7.18
C ASN A 76 6.45 10.05 -8.33
N GLY A 77 5.98 8.84 -8.00
CA GLY A 77 5.38 7.94 -8.98
C GLY A 77 3.99 8.39 -9.40
N LYS A 78 3.45 7.74 -10.44
CA LYS A 78 2.08 7.99 -10.93
C LYS A 78 1.04 7.94 -9.78
N PRO A 79 0.00 8.79 -9.86
CA PRO A 79 -1.12 8.75 -8.92
C PRO A 79 -1.90 7.44 -9.03
N PHE A 80 -2.68 7.13 -8.00
CA PHE A 80 -3.58 6.00 -8.04
C PHE A 80 -4.70 6.23 -9.07
N THR A 81 -5.26 5.14 -9.56
CA THR A 81 -6.60 5.07 -10.15
C THR A 81 -7.51 4.31 -9.19
N THR A 82 -8.84 4.39 -9.36
CA THR A 82 -9.80 3.62 -8.58
C THR A 82 -9.47 2.13 -8.60
N LYS A 83 -9.02 1.62 -9.77
CA LYS A 83 -8.56 0.24 -9.92
C LYS A 83 -7.32 -0.08 -9.09
N THR A 84 -6.28 0.76 -9.14
CA THR A 84 -5.02 0.47 -8.42
C THR A 84 -5.17 0.64 -6.91
N LEU A 85 -5.95 1.62 -6.44
CA LEU A 85 -6.25 1.79 -5.01
C LEU A 85 -7.08 0.62 -4.48
N SER A 86 -8.12 0.20 -5.21
CA SER A 86 -8.88 -1.02 -4.86
C SER A 86 -7.99 -2.27 -4.89
N SER A 87 -7.06 -2.35 -5.85
CA SER A 87 -6.12 -3.48 -5.94
C SER A 87 -5.17 -3.54 -4.75
N LEU A 88 -4.72 -2.39 -4.26
CA LEU A 88 -3.91 -2.27 -3.05
C LEU A 88 -4.68 -2.75 -1.81
N ILE A 89 -5.96 -2.37 -1.67
CA ILE A 89 -6.81 -2.81 -0.56
C ILE A 89 -7.02 -4.32 -0.60
N LYS A 90 -7.39 -4.86 -1.76
CA LYS A 90 -7.67 -6.29 -1.97
C LYS A 90 -6.41 -7.16 -2.05
N GLN A 91 -5.22 -6.57 -2.05
CA GLN A 91 -3.96 -7.28 -2.20
C GLN A 91 -3.89 -8.11 -3.50
N VAL A 92 -4.33 -7.53 -4.62
CA VAL A 92 -4.23 -8.18 -5.94
C VAL A 92 -3.17 -7.50 -6.80
N SER A 93 -2.36 -8.30 -7.50
CA SER A 93 -1.38 -7.76 -8.44
C SER A 93 -2.09 -7.15 -9.65
N SER A 94 -1.77 -5.91 -10.00
CA SER A 94 -2.34 -5.23 -11.16
C SER A 94 -1.61 -5.53 -12.48
N LYS A 95 -0.55 -6.36 -12.47
CA LYS A 95 0.22 -6.73 -13.68
C LYS A 95 -0.70 -7.49 -14.65
N SER A 96 -0.86 -6.93 -15.85
CA SER A 96 -1.67 -7.48 -16.94
C SER A 96 -1.15 -8.85 -17.37
N SER A 97 -2.06 -9.81 -17.49
CA SER A 97 -1.85 -11.20 -17.89
C SER A 97 -1.46 -11.42 -19.37
N GLU A 98 -0.90 -10.41 -20.05
CA GLU A 98 -0.54 -10.50 -21.48
C GLU A 98 0.92 -10.91 -21.74
N ASN A 99 1.77 -10.99 -20.72
CA ASN A 99 3.14 -11.48 -20.86
C ASN A 99 3.27 -12.83 -20.13
N ASN A 100 2.90 -13.90 -20.83
CA ASN A 100 3.25 -15.27 -20.46
C ASN A 100 4.69 -15.53 -20.89
N ASP A 101 5.66 -15.18 -20.04
CA ASP A 101 6.94 -15.88 -20.01
C ASP A 101 7.12 -16.49 -18.63
N ASP A 102 7.32 -17.80 -18.64
CA ASP A 102 7.43 -18.68 -17.49
C ASP A 102 8.66 -18.36 -16.62
N GLU A 103 8.49 -18.69 -15.35
CA GLU A 103 9.44 -18.70 -14.23
C GLU A 103 9.60 -17.42 -13.38
N VAL A 104 9.30 -17.62 -12.08
CA VAL A 104 9.55 -16.74 -10.92
C VAL A 104 8.52 -15.63 -10.65
N GLY A 105 7.40 -16.03 -10.05
CA GLY A 105 6.92 -15.29 -8.87
C GLY A 105 5.42 -15.03 -8.68
N GLN A 106 4.81 -15.75 -7.75
CA GLN A 106 3.43 -15.55 -7.25
C GLN A 106 3.28 -14.28 -6.37
N TYR A 107 3.72 -13.11 -6.83
CA TYR A 107 3.89 -11.95 -5.96
C TYR A 107 2.71 -10.96 -6.05
N GLY A 108 1.61 -11.36 -5.39
CA GLY A 108 0.82 -10.41 -4.58
C GLY A 108 1.43 -10.20 -3.18
N THR A 109 2.52 -10.91 -2.86
CA THR A 109 3.19 -10.92 -1.54
C THR A 109 4.25 -9.82 -1.36
N GLY A 110 4.70 -9.16 -2.42
CA GLY A 110 5.67 -8.05 -2.33
C GLY A 110 5.18 -6.95 -1.40
N PHE A 111 3.97 -6.44 -1.62
CA PHE A 111 3.38 -5.45 -0.71
C PHE A 111 2.99 -6.04 0.66
N ILE A 112 2.69 -7.35 0.77
CA ILE A 112 2.50 -8.00 2.09
C ILE A 112 3.78 -7.90 2.93
N SER A 113 4.97 -8.06 2.31
CA SER A 113 6.25 -7.93 3.03
C SER A 113 6.39 -6.59 3.74
N THR A 114 5.83 -5.51 3.16
CA THR A 114 5.89 -4.16 3.76
C THR A 114 5.16 -4.05 5.10
N HIS A 115 4.25 -4.98 5.41
CA HIS A 115 3.58 -5.04 6.70
C HIS A 115 4.52 -5.45 7.84
N SER A 116 5.78 -5.83 7.55
CA SER A 116 6.84 -5.94 8.56
C SER A 116 7.15 -4.61 9.26
N PHE A 117 6.88 -3.47 8.60
CA PHE A 117 6.99 -2.15 9.20
C PHE A 117 5.77 -1.75 10.02
N GLY A 118 4.64 -2.43 9.83
CA GLY A 118 3.38 -2.05 10.45
C GLY A 118 2.19 -2.54 9.66
N LYS A 119 1.17 -3.05 10.36
CA LYS A 119 -0.10 -3.49 9.75
C LYS A 119 -1.11 -2.37 9.55
N LYS A 120 -0.80 -1.16 10.01
CA LYS A 120 -1.62 0.04 9.82
C LYS A 120 -0.83 1.06 9.02
N ILE A 121 -1.38 1.48 7.88
CA ILE A 121 -0.73 2.32 6.88
C ILE A 121 -1.63 3.52 6.61
N LEU A 122 -1.07 4.72 6.59
CA LEU A 122 -1.77 5.91 6.12
C LEU A 122 -1.26 6.26 4.72
N LEU A 123 -2.18 6.40 3.77
CA LEU A 123 -1.88 6.76 2.39
C LEU A 123 -2.26 8.19 2.10
N SER A 124 -1.30 8.94 1.57
CA SER A 124 -1.54 10.30 1.07
C SER A 124 -1.04 10.44 -0.36
N GLY A 125 -1.73 11.21 -1.20
CA GLY A 125 -1.40 11.34 -2.62
C GLY A 125 -2.60 11.79 -3.44
N SER A 126 -2.70 11.29 -4.68
CA SER A 126 -3.78 11.63 -5.59
C SER A 126 -4.41 10.39 -6.21
N LEU A 127 -5.72 10.44 -6.42
CA LEU A 127 -6.50 9.50 -7.22
C LEU A 127 -6.91 10.19 -8.53
N LYS A 128 -6.44 9.69 -9.67
CA LYS A 128 -6.77 10.22 -10.99
C LYS A 128 -8.12 9.70 -11.47
N GLU A 129 -8.99 10.61 -11.86
CA GLU A 129 -10.30 10.33 -12.47
C GLU A 129 -10.50 11.24 -13.71
N GLY A 130 -10.44 10.64 -14.89
CA GLY A 130 -10.40 11.38 -16.15
C GLY A 130 -9.23 12.39 -16.21
N ASN A 131 -9.58 13.68 -16.31
CA ASN A 131 -8.64 14.80 -16.34
C ASN A 131 -8.43 15.47 -14.98
N TYR A 132 -9.04 14.95 -13.92
CA TYR A 132 -9.01 15.51 -12.57
C TYR A 132 -8.31 14.55 -11.60
N PHE A 133 -7.98 15.09 -10.43
CA PHE A 133 -7.40 14.37 -9.31
C PHE A 133 -8.24 14.60 -8.06
N ILE A 134 -8.37 13.56 -7.24
CA ILE A 134 -8.96 13.62 -5.91
C ILE A 134 -7.83 13.43 -4.91
N ASN A 135 -7.66 14.38 -3.99
CA ASN A 135 -6.61 14.30 -2.99
C ASN A 135 -6.94 13.19 -1.97
N LEU A 136 -5.98 12.30 -1.77
CA LEU A 136 -5.99 11.31 -0.70
C LEU A 136 -5.20 11.90 0.46
N CYS A 137 -5.84 12.08 1.61
CA CYS A 137 -5.21 12.55 2.84
C CYS A 137 -5.42 11.50 3.93
N ASP A 138 -4.34 10.86 4.36
CA ASP A 138 -4.31 9.86 5.43
C ASP A 138 -5.37 8.76 5.27
N PHE A 139 -5.57 8.29 4.03
CA PHE A 139 -6.46 7.16 3.75
C PHE A 139 -5.93 5.91 4.46
N GLU A 140 -6.70 5.45 5.43
CA GLU A 140 -6.26 4.39 6.34
C GLU A 140 -6.40 3.00 5.72
N ILE A 141 -5.28 2.28 5.70
CA ILE A 141 -5.22 0.84 5.50
C ILE A 141 -4.93 0.13 6.82
N ASP A 142 -5.92 -0.57 7.37
CA ASP A 142 -5.81 -1.29 8.63
C ASP A 142 -5.92 -2.81 8.42
N ARG A 143 -4.90 -3.54 8.86
CA ARG A 143 -4.81 -5.01 8.80
C ARG A 143 -4.70 -5.66 10.18
N ILE A 144 -4.86 -4.89 11.25
CA ILE A 144 -4.86 -5.40 12.62
C ILE A 144 -6.25 -5.97 12.89
N ALA A 145 -6.38 -7.28 13.08
CA ALA A 145 -7.68 -7.91 13.33
C ALA A 145 -7.52 -9.05 14.34
N ARG A 146 -8.54 -9.26 15.18
CA ARG A 146 -8.57 -10.35 16.17
C ARG A 146 -8.96 -11.69 15.54
N ASN A 147 -9.67 -11.64 14.42
CA ASN A 147 -10.12 -12.81 13.67
C ASN A 147 -10.36 -12.44 12.19
N SER A 148 -10.62 -13.45 11.36
CA SER A 148 -10.83 -13.27 9.92
C SER A 148 -12.06 -12.41 9.60
N ASP A 149 -13.14 -12.52 10.37
CA ASP A 149 -14.36 -11.74 10.13
C ASP A 149 -14.11 -10.24 10.31
N GLU A 150 -13.38 -9.84 11.35
CA GLU A 150 -13.00 -8.44 11.56
C GLU A 150 -12.13 -7.92 10.42
N LEU A 151 -11.20 -8.73 9.88
CA LEU A 151 -10.40 -8.34 8.73
C LEU A 151 -11.27 -8.15 7.48
N ILE A 152 -12.23 -9.05 7.25
CA ILE A 152 -13.18 -8.94 6.13
C ILE A 152 -13.99 -7.65 6.24
N ASP A 153 -14.51 -7.34 7.43
CA ASP A 153 -15.29 -6.11 7.66
C ASP A 153 -14.45 -4.85 7.40
N LYS A 154 -13.17 -4.85 7.80
CA LYS A 154 -12.23 -3.76 7.50
C LYS A 154 -11.99 -3.61 5.99
N LEU A 155 -11.77 -4.71 5.26
CA LEU A 155 -11.59 -4.67 3.81
C LEU A 155 -12.84 -4.12 3.09
N ILE A 156 -14.03 -4.55 3.50
CA ILE A 156 -15.31 -4.03 3.00
C ILE A 156 -15.39 -2.52 3.24
N LEU A 157 -15.18 -2.08 4.47
CA LEU A 157 -15.27 -0.67 4.85
C LEU A 157 -14.27 0.20 4.07
N GLN A 158 -13.04 -0.27 3.92
CA GLN A 158 -12.02 0.46 3.18
C GLN A 158 -12.34 0.52 1.68
N GLN A 159 -12.89 -0.57 1.11
CA GLN A 159 -13.35 -0.56 -0.28
C GLN A 159 -14.50 0.43 -0.47
N ASP A 160 -15.41 0.54 0.49
CA ASP A 160 -16.49 1.54 0.46
C ASP A 160 -15.95 2.95 0.54
N LYS A 161 -14.96 3.22 1.39
CA LYS A 161 -14.28 4.53 1.42
C LYS A 161 -13.67 4.92 0.07
N VAL A 162 -13.21 3.95 -0.75
CA VAL A 162 -12.75 4.26 -2.13
C VAL A 162 -13.91 4.71 -3.00
N PHE A 163 -15.08 4.08 -2.88
CA PHE A 163 -16.26 4.49 -3.62
C PHE A 163 -16.77 5.86 -3.16
N ASP A 164 -16.80 6.11 -1.85
CA ASP A 164 -17.16 7.41 -1.28
C ASP A 164 -16.20 8.51 -1.77
N LEU A 165 -14.89 8.23 -1.84
CA LEU A 165 -13.90 9.14 -2.39
C LEU A 165 -14.20 9.50 -3.85
N VAL A 166 -14.58 8.53 -4.68
CA VAL A 166 -14.90 8.78 -6.09
C VAL A 166 -16.23 9.55 -6.24
N GLU A 167 -17.21 9.27 -5.39
CA GLU A 167 -18.52 9.93 -5.43
C GLU A 167 -18.48 11.37 -4.91
N GLN A 168 -17.72 11.63 -3.83
CA GLN A 168 -17.82 12.86 -3.04
C GLN A 168 -16.51 13.66 -2.99
N GLY A 169 -15.41 13.11 -3.51
CA GLY A 169 -14.10 13.74 -3.46
C GLY A 169 -14.02 15.04 -4.27
N GLU A 170 -13.30 16.03 -3.73
CA GLU A 170 -13.06 17.28 -4.42
C GLU A 170 -12.18 17.07 -5.65
N LEU A 171 -12.66 17.54 -6.81
CA LEU A 171 -11.94 17.47 -8.06
C LEU A 171 -10.93 18.61 -8.19
N ASN A 172 -9.67 18.25 -8.31
CA ASN A 172 -8.54 19.14 -8.46
C ASN A 172 -7.95 18.98 -9.88
N THR A 173 -7.37 20.06 -10.42
CA THR A 173 -6.66 20.02 -11.71
C THR A 173 -5.20 19.62 -11.55
N GLU A 174 -4.65 19.75 -10.34
CA GLU A 174 -3.26 19.46 -10.03
C GLU A 174 -3.14 18.13 -9.27
N CYS A 175 -2.13 17.35 -9.63
CA CYS A 175 -1.77 16.13 -8.92
C CYS A 175 -0.79 16.51 -7.80
N THR A 176 -0.95 15.88 -6.63
CA THR A 176 0.05 15.96 -5.58
C THR A 176 1.41 15.45 -6.11
N PRO A 177 2.53 16.10 -5.72
CA PRO A 177 3.85 15.74 -6.25
C PRO A 177 4.34 14.36 -5.78
N PHE A 178 3.82 13.89 -4.64
CA PHE A 178 4.23 12.62 -4.04
C PHE A 178 3.03 11.76 -3.66
N THR A 179 3.24 10.45 -3.73
CA THR A 179 2.46 9.44 -3.02
C THR A 179 3.24 9.02 -1.78
N THR A 180 2.55 8.92 -0.65
CA THR A 180 3.12 8.65 0.67
C THR A 180 2.50 7.40 1.27
N PHE A 181 3.34 6.48 1.74
CA PHE A 181 2.98 5.35 2.58
C PHE A 181 3.58 5.56 3.97
N THR A 182 2.74 5.80 4.96
CA THR A 182 3.17 5.93 6.36
C THR A 182 2.79 4.69 7.14
N TYR A 183 3.76 3.82 7.40
CA TYR A 183 3.59 2.62 8.21
C TYR A 183 3.68 2.98 9.68
N GLN A 184 2.64 2.68 10.46
CA GLN A 184 2.65 2.87 11.91
C GLN A 184 3.33 1.68 12.58
N THR A 185 4.47 1.93 13.22
CA THR A 185 5.24 0.92 13.96
C THR A 185 4.71 0.85 15.40
N ILE A 186 3.82 -0.10 15.69
CA ILE A 186 3.10 -0.18 16.97
C ILE A 186 3.86 -1.04 17.97
N SER A 187 4.46 -2.13 17.50
CA SER A 187 5.26 -3.06 18.31
C SER A 187 6.74 -2.69 18.30
N GLU A 188 7.45 -3.11 19.34
CA GLU A 188 8.91 -2.93 19.43
C GLU A 188 9.66 -3.61 18.28
N LEU A 189 9.16 -4.77 17.83
CA LEU A 189 9.72 -5.48 16.69
C LEU A 189 9.59 -4.66 15.39
N GLU A 190 8.44 -4.06 15.12
CA GLU A 190 8.24 -3.20 13.95
C GLU A 190 9.17 -1.98 13.97
N LYS A 191 9.38 -1.38 15.15
CA LYS A 191 10.34 -0.28 15.35
C LYS A 191 11.77 -0.71 15.03
N GLN A 192 12.21 -1.83 15.59
CA GLN A 192 13.55 -2.38 15.35
C GLN A 192 13.76 -2.74 13.87
N ILE A 193 12.75 -3.31 13.21
CA ILE A 193 12.79 -3.60 11.77
C ILE A 193 12.97 -2.30 10.98
N ALA A 194 12.20 -1.25 11.28
CA ALA A 194 12.32 0.03 10.60
C ALA A 194 13.71 0.65 10.79
N GLU A 195 14.23 0.68 12.02
CA GLU A 195 15.56 1.21 12.32
C GLU A 195 16.68 0.44 11.61
N ASN A 196 16.67 -0.89 11.70
CA ASN A 196 17.66 -1.74 11.04
C ASN A 196 17.62 -1.56 9.51
N THR A 197 16.41 -1.42 8.94
CA THR A 197 16.24 -1.18 7.50
C THR A 197 16.91 0.11 7.07
N ILE A 198 16.77 1.22 7.82
CA ILE A 198 17.40 2.50 7.48
C ILE A 198 18.93 2.39 7.55
N LEU A 199 19.47 1.70 8.56
CA LEU A 199 20.90 1.46 8.68
C LEU A 199 21.46 0.64 7.50
N GLU A 200 20.80 -0.48 7.17
CA GLU A 200 21.20 -1.32 6.03
C GLU A 200 21.06 -0.57 4.70
N LEU A 201 20.00 0.22 4.54
CA LEU A 201 19.74 1.02 3.34
C LEU A 201 20.91 1.97 3.07
N GLY A 202 21.41 2.66 4.09
CA GLY A 202 22.52 3.61 3.94
C GLY A 202 23.80 2.99 3.36
N LEU A 203 24.02 1.68 3.57
CA LEU A 203 25.19 0.95 3.07
C LEU A 203 25.05 0.56 1.59
N ILE A 204 23.85 0.14 1.17
CA ILE A 204 23.63 -0.48 -0.14
C ILE A 204 23.04 0.48 -1.17
N LEU A 205 22.36 1.54 -0.73
CA LEU A 205 21.67 2.49 -1.59
C LEU A 205 22.57 3.16 -2.65
N PRO A 206 23.83 3.57 -2.36
CA PRO A 206 24.73 4.09 -3.40
C PRO A 206 24.94 3.13 -4.58
N TYR A 207 25.05 1.82 -4.30
CA TYR A 207 25.21 0.80 -5.33
C TYR A 207 23.92 0.61 -6.13
N VAL A 208 22.77 0.56 -5.45
CA VAL A 208 21.46 0.42 -6.11
C VAL A 208 21.19 1.61 -7.01
N MET A 209 21.49 2.83 -6.52
CA MET A 209 21.40 4.02 -7.35
C MET A 209 22.30 3.86 -8.56
N THR A 210 23.60 3.62 -8.41
CA THR A 210 24.54 3.45 -9.55
C THR A 210 24.00 2.51 -10.67
N ILE A 211 23.40 1.38 -10.30
CA ILE A 211 22.85 0.40 -11.24
C ILE A 211 21.52 0.88 -11.86
N ASN A 212 20.62 1.47 -11.06
CA ASN A 212 19.28 1.83 -11.50
C ASN A 212 19.24 3.22 -12.12
N LYS A 213 19.16 3.32 -13.45
CA LYS A 213 19.15 4.60 -14.18
C LYS A 213 17.97 5.52 -13.85
N ARG A 214 16.85 4.99 -13.37
CA ARG A 214 15.63 5.76 -13.07
C ARG A 214 15.64 6.36 -11.66
N LEU A 215 16.36 5.74 -10.71
CA LEU A 215 16.47 6.26 -9.35
C LEU A 215 17.51 7.39 -9.30
N LEU A 216 17.03 8.62 -9.21
CA LEU A 216 17.86 9.83 -9.31
C LEU A 216 18.21 10.44 -7.97
N LYS A 217 17.25 10.43 -7.04
CA LYS A 217 17.42 11.05 -5.72
C LYS A 217 16.71 10.26 -4.64
N VAL A 218 17.39 10.09 -3.51
CA VAL A 218 16.81 9.56 -2.29
C VAL A 218 17.22 10.43 -1.11
N ASP A 219 16.25 10.99 -0.40
CA ASP A 219 16.47 11.66 0.87
C ASP A 219 16.06 10.72 2.01
N VAL A 220 16.96 10.52 2.98
CA VAL A 220 16.69 9.77 4.20
C VAL A 220 16.72 10.74 5.38
N ILE A 221 15.60 10.85 6.09
CA ILE A 221 15.39 11.75 7.22
C ILE A 221 15.32 10.91 8.50
N ASP A 222 16.26 11.12 9.42
CA ASP A 222 16.31 10.40 10.69
C ASP A 222 15.37 10.98 11.75
N LYS A 223 15.30 10.33 12.93
CA LYS A 223 14.47 10.77 14.06
C LYS A 223 14.84 12.15 14.62
N SER A 224 16.04 12.64 14.32
CA SER A 224 16.55 13.96 14.71
C SER A 224 16.36 15.02 13.61
N ASN A 225 15.62 14.68 12.54
CA ASN A 225 15.44 15.48 11.33
C ASN A 225 16.73 15.79 10.57
N ASN A 226 17.79 14.99 10.76
CA ASN A 226 18.96 15.09 9.89
C ASN A 226 18.62 14.44 8.54
N ILE A 227 19.07 15.08 7.47
CA ILE A 227 18.82 14.63 6.10
C ILE A 227 20.12 14.11 5.50
N ILE A 228 20.10 12.88 5.03
CA ILE A 228 21.15 12.30 4.18
C ILE A 228 20.58 12.19 2.77
N THR A 229 21.18 12.93 1.84
CA THR A 229 20.78 12.93 0.43
C THR A 229 21.75 12.07 -0.38
N TYR A 230 21.18 11.12 -1.13
CA TYR A 230 21.86 10.35 -2.15
C TYR A 230 21.34 10.83 -3.51
N GLN A 231 22.24 11.28 -4.40
CA GLN A 231 21.86 11.84 -5.69
C GLN A 231 22.92 11.51 -6.76
N LYS A 232 22.46 11.37 -8.01
CA LYS A 232 23.32 11.22 -9.18
C LYS A 232 23.50 12.53 -9.95
#